data_AF-A0A811BW16-F1
#
_entry.id   AF-A0A811BW16-F1
#
_cell.length_a   1.000
_cell.length_b   1.000
_cell.length_c   1.000
_cell.angle_alpha   90.00
_cell.angle_beta   90.00
_cell.angle_gamma   90.00
#
_symmetry.space_group_name_H-M   'P 1'
#
loop_
_entity.id
_entity.type
_entity.pdbx_description
1 polymer ?
#
loop_
_entity_poly.entity_id
_entity_poly.type
_entity_poly.pdbx_seq_one_letter_code
_entity_poly.pdbx_strand_id
1 'polypeptide(L)'
;SLGRLLPSDLQLKWFPPEQSSLLPLTSDRDPALVNIPEVGTGDGGKWRCELWQSTTRLTSAVITLKIEPKLSVWMLVIICSVTVIVFLLLLILVFILCRRRQRKMRHLRH
;
A
#
# COMPACT_ATOMS: atom_id res chain seq x y z
N SER A 1 28.64 11.20 13.00
CA SER A 1 29.54 10.15 12.48
C SER A 1 28.95 8.79 12.89
N LEU A 2 28.16 8.17 12.01
CA LEU A 2 27.35 6.95 12.27
C LEU A 2 27.78 5.85 11.28
N GLY A 3 29.03 5.40 11.40
CA GLY A 3 29.63 4.43 10.48
C GLY A 3 30.77 3.66 11.11
N ARG A 4 30.66 3.31 12.40
CA ARG A 4 31.64 2.41 13.01
C ARG A 4 31.22 0.99 12.60
N LEU A 5 32.02 0.37 11.73
CA LEU A 5 31.91 -1.04 11.35
C LEU A 5 31.68 -1.85 12.62
N LEU A 6 30.59 -2.64 12.66
CA LEU A 6 30.36 -3.51 13.80
C LEU A 6 31.52 -4.52 13.90
N PRO A 7 31.98 -4.82 15.13
CA PRO A 7 32.84 -5.97 15.39
C PRO A 7 32.36 -7.23 14.67
N SER A 8 33.28 -8.08 14.19
CA SER A 8 32.95 -9.25 13.36
C SER A 8 32.10 -10.30 14.07
N ASP A 9 32.06 -10.29 15.40
CA ASP A 9 31.21 -11.13 16.24
C ASP A 9 29.78 -10.60 16.39
N LEU A 10 29.55 -9.33 16.04
CA LEU A 10 28.24 -8.69 16.09
C LEU A 10 27.55 -8.73 14.72
N GLN A 11 26.31 -9.21 14.72
CA GLN A 11 25.45 -9.31 13.55
C GLN A 11 24.15 -8.57 13.79
N LEU A 12 23.72 -7.83 12.78
CA LEU A 12 22.47 -7.08 12.82
C LEU A 12 21.49 -7.71 11.83
N LYS A 13 20.34 -8.15 12.36
CA LYS A 13 19.30 -8.85 11.60
C LYS A 13 18.05 -8.00 11.51
N TRP A 14 17.54 -7.84 10.30
CA TRP A 14 16.29 -7.14 10.04
C TRP A 14 15.20 -8.11 9.67
N PHE A 15 14.06 -8.00 10.34
CA PHE A 15 12.87 -8.78 10.09
C PHE A 15 11.78 -7.87 9.54
N PRO A 16 11.30 -8.14 8.32
CA PRO A 16 10.21 -7.37 7.74
C PRO A 16 8.86 -7.71 8.41
N PRO A 17 7.82 -6.91 8.16
CA PRO A 17 6.45 -7.20 8.59
C PRO A 17 5.96 -8.55 8.04
N GLU A 18 5.03 -9.21 8.74
CA GLU A 18 4.51 -10.53 8.34
C GLU A 18 3.85 -10.56 6.95
N GLN A 19 3.38 -9.40 6.48
CA GLN A 19 2.70 -9.23 5.19
C GLN A 19 3.67 -8.92 4.05
N SER A 20 4.94 -8.66 4.37
CA SER A 20 5.98 -8.41 3.38
C SER A 20 6.43 -9.74 2.79
N SER A 21 6.69 -9.74 1.49
CA SER A 21 7.31 -10.87 0.78
C SER A 21 8.84 -10.89 0.92
N LEU A 22 9.41 -9.88 1.59
CA LEU A 22 10.85 -9.78 1.81
C LEU A 22 11.31 -10.85 2.80
N LEU A 23 12.46 -11.45 2.51
CA LEU A 23 13.14 -12.32 3.45
C LEU A 23 13.82 -11.47 4.53
N PRO A 24 14.09 -12.04 5.71
CA PRO A 24 14.93 -11.39 6.71
C PRO A 24 16.25 -10.95 6.09
N LEU A 25 16.50 -9.64 6.10
CA LEU A 25 17.69 -9.07 5.48
C LEU A 25 18.86 -9.19 6.44
N THR A 26 19.92 -9.83 5.97
CA THR A 26 21.23 -9.85 6.63
C THR A 26 22.14 -8.95 5.83
N SER A 27 22.60 -7.85 6.42
CA SER A 27 23.45 -6.90 5.68
C SER A 27 24.89 -7.39 5.70
N ASP A 28 25.39 -7.75 4.52
CA ASP A 28 26.69 -8.40 4.32
C ASP A 28 27.85 -7.39 4.16
N ARG A 29 27.55 -6.09 4.02
CA ARG A 29 28.57 -5.05 3.72
C ARG A 29 28.47 -3.75 4.52
N ASP A 30 27.27 -3.38 4.99
CA ASP A 30 27.11 -2.25 5.92
C ASP A 30 25.94 -2.55 6.88
N PRO A 31 26.22 -3.14 8.06
CA PRO A 31 25.20 -3.75 8.93
C PRO A 31 24.11 -2.78 9.40
N ALA A 32 24.34 -1.46 9.31
CA ALA A 32 23.37 -0.44 9.66
C ALA A 32 22.40 -0.06 8.53
N LEU A 33 22.70 -0.39 7.26
CA LEU A 33 21.90 0.01 6.10
C LEU A 33 20.94 -1.10 5.67
N VAL A 34 19.64 -0.79 5.64
CA VAL A 34 18.61 -1.61 4.99
C VAL A 34 18.20 -0.93 3.70
N ASN A 35 18.27 -1.66 2.59
CA ASN A 35 17.79 -1.17 1.30
C ASN A 35 16.60 -2.00 0.84
N ILE A 36 15.47 -1.33 0.58
CA ILE A 36 14.26 -1.93 0.00
C ILE A 36 14.14 -1.36 -1.41
N PRO A 37 14.55 -2.09 -2.45
CA PRO A 37 14.72 -1.53 -3.80
C PRO A 37 13.38 -1.12 -4.43
N GLU A 38 12.31 -1.85 -4.13
CA GLU A 38 10.95 -1.54 -4.57
C GLU A 38 10.00 -1.74 -3.40
N VAL A 39 9.40 -0.66 -2.93
CA VAL A 39 8.53 -0.65 -1.75
C VAL A 39 7.10 -0.97 -2.17
N GLY A 40 6.58 -2.12 -1.74
CA GLY A 40 5.20 -2.55 -1.92
C GLY A 40 4.32 -2.20 -0.71
N THR A 41 2.99 -2.29 -0.84
CA THR A 41 2.05 -2.02 0.26
C THR A 41 2.24 -2.96 1.46
N GLY A 42 2.71 -4.19 1.23
CA GLY A 42 2.99 -5.18 2.28
C GLY A 42 4.26 -4.90 3.09
N ASP A 43 5.13 -4.00 2.63
CA ASP A 43 6.37 -3.66 3.32
C ASP A 43 6.16 -2.64 4.45
N GLY A 44 4.95 -2.10 4.56
CA GLY A 44 4.56 -1.19 5.63
C GLY A 44 4.33 -1.93 6.95
N GLY A 45 4.56 -1.26 8.06
CA GLY A 45 4.28 -1.78 9.40
C GLY A 45 5.53 -1.94 10.25
N LYS A 46 5.51 -2.93 11.15
CA LYS A 46 6.54 -3.12 12.18
C LYS A 46 7.73 -3.90 11.61
N TRP A 47 8.84 -3.21 11.47
CA TRP A 47 10.15 -3.77 11.17
C TRP A 47 10.89 -4.02 12.49
N ARG A 48 11.43 -5.22 12.67
CA ARG A 48 12.21 -5.55 13.86
C ARG A 48 13.68 -5.63 13.50
N CYS A 49 14.49 -4.90 14.24
CA CYS A 49 15.94 -4.99 14.23
C CYS A 49 16.38 -5.76 15.46
N GLU A 50 17.30 -6.71 15.28
CA GLU A 50 17.93 -7.43 16.39
C GLU A 50 19.44 -7.38 16.27
N LEU A 51 20.10 -7.12 17.40
CA LEU A 51 21.55 -7.21 17.53
C LEU A 51 21.90 -8.56 18.16
N TRP A 52 22.73 -9.32 17.48
CA TRP A 52 23.19 -10.64 17.87
C TRP A 52 24.69 -10.62 18.06
N GLN A 53 25.17 -11.36 19.06
CA GLN A 53 26.57 -11.71 19.23
C GLN A 53 26.69 -13.22 19.12
N SER A 54 27.31 -13.71 18.05
CA SER A 54 27.30 -15.14 17.71
C SER A 54 25.87 -15.72 17.69
N THR A 55 25.49 -16.54 18.67
CA THR A 55 24.16 -17.16 18.79
C THR A 55 23.27 -16.50 19.84
N THR A 56 23.75 -15.47 20.53
CA THR A 56 23.02 -14.80 21.61
C THR A 56 22.44 -13.49 21.11
N ARG A 57 21.14 -13.28 21.32
CA ARG A 57 20.50 -11.98 21.05
C ARG A 57 20.81 -11.01 22.18
N LEU A 58 21.47 -9.89 21.87
CA LEU A 58 21.81 -8.84 22.84
C LEU A 58 20.66 -7.87 23.07
N THR A 59 20.00 -7.42 21.99
CA THR A 59 18.89 -6.46 22.07
C THR A 59 18.00 -6.51 20.84
N SER A 60 16.82 -5.90 20.93
CA SER A 60 15.87 -5.76 19.83
C SER A 60 15.20 -4.38 19.87
N ALA A 61 14.98 -3.81 18.68
CA ALA A 61 14.22 -2.59 18.50
C ALA A 61 13.16 -2.80 17.40
N VAL A 62 12.03 -2.10 17.53
CA VAL A 62 10.96 -2.12 16.53
C VAL A 62 10.80 -0.73 15.96
N ILE A 63 10.83 -0.63 14.64
CA ILE A 63 10.64 0.60 13.87
C ILE A 63 9.36 0.44 13.05
N THR A 64 8.56 1.49 12.94
CA THR A 64 7.35 1.45 12.12
C THR A 64 7.61 2.17 10.80
N LEU A 65 7.55 1.43 9.69
CA LEU A 65 7.60 2.01 8.35
C LEU A 65 6.18 2.33 7.89
N LYS A 66 5.86 3.61 7.75
CA LYS A 66 4.60 4.05 7.18
C LYS A 66 4.78 4.29 5.69
N ILE A 67 3.99 3.58 4.87
CA ILE A 67 3.94 3.78 3.43
C ILE A 67 2.69 4.60 3.13
N GLU A 68 2.89 5.80 2.61
CA GLU A 68 1.78 6.64 2.14
C GLU A 68 1.41 6.20 0.71
N PRO A 69 0.15 5.82 0.44
CA PRO A 69 -0.27 5.49 -0.91
C PRO A 69 -0.15 6.73 -1.80
N LYS A 70 0.61 6.62 -2.89
CA LYS A 70 0.69 7.68 -3.91
C LYS A 70 -0.46 7.50 -4.89
N LEU A 71 -1.45 8.39 -4.82
CA LEU A 71 -2.50 8.45 -5.85
C LEU A 71 -1.88 8.96 -7.16
N SER A 72 -1.74 8.07 -8.13
CA SER A 72 -1.31 8.45 -9.48
C SER A 72 -2.38 9.31 -10.15
N VAL A 73 -1.95 10.30 -10.94
CA VAL A 73 -2.86 11.12 -11.77
C VAL A 73 -3.75 10.25 -12.64
N TRP A 74 -3.20 9.15 -13.18
CA TRP A 74 -3.96 8.19 -13.97
C TRP A 74 -5.08 7.50 -13.18
N MET A 75 -4.84 7.15 -11.92
CA MET A 75 -5.88 6.59 -11.05
C MET A 75 -7.01 7.60 -10.81
N LEU A 76 -6.67 8.87 -10.60
CA LEU A 76 -7.66 9.93 -10.43
C LEU A 76 -8.52 10.11 -11.70
N VAL A 77 -7.88 10.14 -12.87
CA VAL A 77 -8.56 10.24 -14.17
C VAL A 77 -9.52 9.06 -14.38
N ILE A 78 -9.09 7.84 -14.06
CA ILE A 78 -9.95 6.65 -14.17
C ILE A 78 -11.16 6.76 -13.24
N ILE A 79 -10.93 7.10 -11.96
CA ILE A 79 -12.01 7.24 -10.98
C ILE A 79 -13.02 8.31 -11.43
N CYS A 80 -12.55 9.49 -11.86
CA CYS A 80 -13.40 10.57 -12.33
C CYS A 80 -14.17 10.20 -13.62
N SER A 81 -13.54 9.48 -14.54
CA SER A 81 -14.19 9.08 -15.78
C SER A 81 -15.31 8.07 -15.53
N VAL A 82 -15.05 7.07 -14.68
CA VAL A 82 -16.06 6.05 -14.32
C VAL A 82 -17.25 6.69 -13.61
N THR A 83 -17.01 7.60 -12.67
CA THR A 83 -18.11 8.27 -11.94
C THR A 83 -19.01 9.09 -12.86
N VAL A 84 -18.43 9.85 -13.80
CA VAL A 84 -19.19 10.62 -14.79
C VAL A 84 -20.02 9.71 -15.70
N ILE A 85 -19.44 8.63 -16.21
CA ILE A 85 -20.15 7.69 -17.10
C ILE A 85 -21.32 7.04 -16.36
N VAL A 86 -21.10 6.52 -15.15
CA VAL A 86 -22.16 5.90 -14.35
C VAL A 86 -23.27 6.91 -14.06
N PHE A 87 -22.93 8.15 -13.70
CA PHE A 87 -23.90 9.20 -13.45
C PHE A 87 -24.74 9.51 -14.69
N LEU A 88 -24.12 9.67 -15.86
CA LEU A 88 -24.83 9.90 -17.13
C LEU A 88 -25.76 8.74 -17.49
N LEU A 89 -25.32 7.49 -17.31
CA LEU A 89 -26.15 6.31 -17.56
C LEU A 89 -27.38 6.27 -16.64
N LEU A 90 -27.22 6.61 -15.36
CA LEU A 90 -28.34 6.71 -14.43
C LEU A 90 -29.33 7.80 -14.83
N LEU A 91 -28.85 8.97 -15.26
CA LEU A 91 -29.71 10.04 -15.76
C LEU A 91 -30.50 9.61 -17.00
N ILE A 92 -29.86 8.95 -17.95
CA ILE A 92 -30.51 8.42 -19.16
C ILE A 92 -31.58 7.39 -18.77
N LEU A 93 -31.26 6.47 -17.86
CA LEU A 93 -32.20 5.45 -17.39
C LEU A 93 -33.44 6.08 -16.75
N VAL A 94 -33.23 7.02 -15.82
CA VAL A 94 -34.33 7.76 -15.17
C VAL A 94 -35.17 8.50 -16.22
N PHE A 95 -34.53 9.15 -17.17
CA PHE A 95 -35.22 9.86 -18.24
C PHE A 95 -36.09 8.94 -19.11
N ILE A 96 -35.57 7.77 -19.49
CA ILE A 96 -36.32 6.76 -20.25
C ILE A 96 -37.52 6.25 -19.43
N LEU A 97 -37.32 5.94 -18.15
CA LEU A 97 -38.39 5.49 -17.26
C LEU A 97 -39.49 6.55 -17.07
N CYS A 98 -39.09 7.80 -16.85
CA CYS A 98 -40.01 8.94 -16.74
C CYS A 98 -40.82 9.12 -18.03
N ARG A 99 -40.17 9.11 -19.20
CA ARG A 99 -40.84 9.20 -20.50
C ARG A 99 -41.81 8.03 -20.73
N ARG A 100 -41.39 6.80 -20.41
CA ARG A 100 -42.26 5.61 -20.51
C ARG A 100 -43.49 5.75 -19.63
N ARG A 101 -43.33 6.18 -18.37
CA ARG A 101 -44.44 6.44 -17.43
C ARG A 101 -45.39 7.51 -17.97
N GLN A 102 -44.87 8.63 -18.46
CA GLN A 102 -45.72 9.70 -19.01
C GLN A 102 -46.51 9.24 -20.24
N ARG A 103 -45.90 8.48 -21.16
CA ARG A 103 -46.61 7.93 -22.33
C ARG A 103 -47.73 6.97 -21.91
N LYS A 104 -47.48 6.08 -20.95
CA LYS A 104 -48.51 5.15 -20.45
C LYS A 104 -49.70 5.89 -19.80
N MET A 105 -49.44 6.95 -19.05
CA MET A 105 -50.49 7.78 -18.43
C MET A 105 -51.29 8.61 -19.44
N ARG A 106 -50.70 8.94 -20.60
CA ARG A 106 -51.39 9.65 -21.70
C ARG A 106 -52.34 8.75 -22.47
N HIS A 107 -51.96 7.48 -22.71
CA HIS A 107 -52.83 6.50 -23.38
C HIS A 107 -54.04 6.07 -22.55
N LEU A 108 -53.97 6.13 -21.21
CA LEU A 108 -55.10 5.84 -20.32
C LEU A 108 -56.08 7.01 -20.17
N ARG A 109 -55.80 8.16 -20.78
CA ARG A 109 -56.57 9.40 -20.64
C ARG A 109 -57.36 9.76 -21.91
N HIS A 110 -57.42 8.85 -22.87
CA HIS A 110 -58.16 8.92 -24.13
C HIS A 110 -59.13 7.74 -24.19
#